data_AF-A0A2K3JU45-F1
#
_entry.id   AF-A0A2K3JU45-F1
#
_cell.length_a   1.000
_cell.length_b   1.000
_cell.length_c   1.000
_cell.angle_alpha   90.00
_cell.angle_beta   90.00
_cell.angle_gamma   90.00
#
_symmetry.space_group_name_H-M   'P 1'
#
loop_
_entity.id
_entity.type
_entity.pdbx_description
1 polymer ?
#
loop_
_entity_poly.entity_id
_entity_poly.type
_entity_poly.pdbx_seq_one_letter_code
_entity_poly.pdbx_strand_id
1 'polypeptide(L)' 'RGQWNKDTIFIGWKRSPEGWIKLNCDRAYKELVDLDGCNDLLRDSDGRWIQGYTQKIGACDALHAETYDMYAG' A
#
# COMPACT_ATOMS: atom_id res chain seq x y z
N ARG A 1 6.41 35.58 15.04
CA ARG A 1 7.01 34.32 14.49
C ARG A 1 6.34 33.17 15.24
N GLY A 2 5.47 32.40 14.59
CA GLY A 2 4.73 31.31 15.24
C GLY A 2 5.63 30.09 15.46
N GLN A 3 5.66 29.59 16.70
CA GLN A 3 6.36 28.35 17.04
C GLN A 3 5.53 27.18 16.52
N TRP A 4 6.04 26.44 15.53
CA TRP A 4 5.43 25.21 15.06
C TRP A 4 5.82 24.09 16.03
N ASN A 5 4.89 23.67 16.89
CA ASN A 5 5.07 22.45 17.66
C ASN A 5 4.95 21.26 16.70
N LYS A 6 6.01 20.45 16.63
CA LYS A 6 6.01 19.18 15.91
C LYS A 6 5.75 18.08 16.92
N ASP A 7 4.54 17.55 16.93
CA ASP A 7 4.21 16.37 17.70
C ASP A 7 4.72 15.12 16.95
N THR A 8 5.49 14.28 17.65
CA THR A 8 5.92 12.99 17.12
C THR A 8 4.88 11.94 17.51
N ILE A 9 4.16 11.42 16.53
CA ILE A 9 3.24 10.29 16.74
C ILE A 9 3.91 8.97 16.36
N PHE A 10 3.82 7.98 17.24
CA PHE A 10 4.26 6.62 16.92
C PHE A 10 3.16 5.92 16.13
N ILE A 11 3.37 5.79 14.81
CA ILE A 11 2.50 5.04 13.92
C ILE A 11 2.95 3.58 13.97
N GLY A 12 2.16 2.75 14.64
CA GLY A 12 2.38 1.31 14.73
C GLY A 12 1.21 0.53 14.15
N TRP A 13 1.48 -0.65 13.62
CA TRP A 13 0.46 -1.55 13.11
C TRP A 13 -0.49 -1.98 14.23
N LYS A 14 -1.79 -1.70 14.06
CA LYS A 14 -2.86 -2.29 14.88
C LYS A 14 -3.48 -3.48 14.17
N ARG A 15 -3.82 -4.51 14.95
CA ARG A 15 -4.59 -5.67 14.46
C ARG A 15 -5.94 -5.16 13.97
N SER A 16 -6.39 -5.65 12.81
CA SER A 16 -7.73 -5.36 12.33
C SER A 16 -8.76 -6.06 13.22
N PRO A 17 -10.00 -5.55 13.31
CA PRO A 17 -11.08 -6.26 13.99
C PRO A 17 -11.30 -7.65 13.38
N GLU A 18 -11.86 -8.56 14.17
CA GLU A 18 -12.19 -9.92 13.72
C GLU A 18 -13.13 -9.88 12.51
N GLY A 19 -12.88 -10.75 11.54
CA GLY A 19 -13.67 -10.85 10.30
C GLY A 19 -13.27 -9.85 9.20
N TRP A 20 -12.29 -8.97 9.45
CA TRP A 20 -11.78 -8.06 8.43
C TRP A 20 -10.66 -8.69 7.61
N ILE A 21 -10.66 -8.39 6.33
CA ILE A 21 -9.51 -8.61 5.44
C ILE A 21 -8.75 -7.29 5.34
N LYS A 22 -7.43 -7.37 5.46
CA LYS A 22 -6.52 -6.23 5.29
C LYS A 22 -5.84 -6.34 3.94
N LEU A 23 -5.89 -5.25 3.17
CA LEU A 23 -5.11 -5.06 1.94
C LEU A 23 -3.90 -4.17 2.26
N ASN A 24 -2.70 -4.67 1.98
CA ASN A 24 -1.46 -3.92 2.00
C ASN A 24 -0.98 -3.75 0.55
N CYS A 25 -0.91 -2.51 0.07
CA CYS A 25 -0.37 -2.18 -1.25
C CYS A 25 1.05 -1.63 -1.09
N ASP A 26 2.01 -2.17 -1.84
CA ASP A 26 3.37 -1.65 -1.94
C ASP A 26 3.72 -1.35 -3.39
N ARG A 27 4.24 -0.15 -3.63
CA ARG A 27 4.55 0.33 -4.98
C ARG A 27 6.06 0.40 -5.18
N ALA A 28 6.51 -0.11 -6.32
CA ALA A 28 7.90 -0.07 -6.74
C ALA A 28 8.04 0.65 -8.09
N TYR A 29 8.76 1.77 -8.08
CA TYR A 29 9.06 2.55 -9.29
C TYR A 29 10.54 2.43 -9.68
N LYS A 30 10.82 2.19 -10.96
CA LYS A 30 12.15 2.11 -11.55
C LYS A 30 12.32 3.16 -12.64
N GLU A 31 12.98 4.25 -12.29
CA GLU A 31 13.21 5.42 -13.15
C GLU A 31 13.93 5.10 -14.47
N LEU A 32 14.97 4.25 -14.43
CA LEU A 32 15.81 3.94 -15.61
C LEU A 32 15.05 3.36 -16.82
N VAL A 33 13.90 2.75 -16.57
CA VAL A 33 13.07 2.11 -17.61
C VAL A 33 11.63 2.63 -17.57
N ASP A 34 11.40 3.74 -16.84
CA ASP A 34 10.09 4.34 -16.58
C ASP A 34 9.02 3.29 -16.27
N LEU A 35 9.33 2.43 -15.29
CA LEU A 35 8.49 1.29 -14.98
C LEU A 35 8.00 1.32 -13.55
N ASP A 36 6.67 1.30 -13.43
CA ASP A 36 6.00 1.10 -12.17
C ASP A 36 5.43 -0.32 -12.06
N GLY A 37 5.56 -0.88 -10.87
CA GLY A 37 4.89 -2.10 -10.46
C GLY A 37 4.27 -1.91 -9.09
N CYS A 38 3.18 -2.59 -8.85
CA CYS A 38 2.54 -2.64 -7.54
C CYS A 38 2.41 -4.09 -7.09
N ASN A 39 2.52 -4.28 -5.78
CA ASN A 39 2.42 -5.56 -5.14
C ASN A 39 1.47 -5.46 -3.94
N ASP A 40 0.36 -6.18 -4.06
CA ASP A 40 -0.72 -6.18 -3.11
C ASP A 40 -0.72 -7.46 -2.29
N LEU A 41 -1.09 -7.34 -1.02
CA LEU A 41 -1.11 -8.43 -0.06
C LEU A 41 -2.38 -8.38 0.78
N LEU A 42 -3.20 -9.43 0.67
CA LEU A 42 -4.36 -9.68 1.51
C LEU A 42 -3.98 -10.52 2.73
N ARG A 43 -4.42 -10.09 3.91
CA ARG A 43 -4.28 -10.81 5.17
C ARG A 43 -5.59 -10.89 5.93
N ASP A 44 -5.79 -11.96 6.68
CA ASP A 44 -6.93 -12.09 7.59
C ASP A 44 -6.75 -11.20 8.84
N SER A 45 -7.78 -11.14 9.68
CA SER A 45 -7.74 -10.40 10.95
C SER A 45 -6.70 -10.93 11.94
N ASP A 46 -6.26 -12.17 11.77
CA ASP A 46 -5.18 -12.77 12.54
C ASP A 46 -3.78 -12.44 11.99
N GLY A 47 -3.71 -11.76 10.84
CA GLY A 47 -2.48 -11.41 10.14
C GLY A 47 -1.90 -12.52 9.26
N ARG A 48 -2.64 -13.63 9.08
CA ARG A 48 -2.26 -14.71 8.17
C ARG A 48 -2.39 -14.26 6.74
N TRP A 49 -1.47 -14.72 5.90
CA TRP A 49 -1.51 -14.50 4.46
C TRP A 49 -2.73 -15.20 3.85
N ILE A 50 -3.50 -14.46 3.04
CA ILE A 50 -4.61 -15.02 2.25
C ILE A 50 -4.16 -15.16 0.80
N GLN A 51 -3.74 -14.06 0.18
CA GLN A 51 -3.38 -13.99 -1.23
C GLN A 51 -2.50 -12.76 -1.48
N GLY A 52 -1.65 -12.81 -2.49
CA GLY A 52 -0.92 -11.66 -3.00
C GLY A 52 -1.12 -11.50 -4.50
N TYR A 53 -0.99 -10.27 -4.98
CA TYR A 53 -1.07 -9.90 -6.39
C TYR A 53 0.14 -9.05 -6.75
N THR A 54 0.63 -9.21 -7.96
CA THR A 54 1.70 -8.38 -8.49
C THR A 54 1.29 -7.92 -9.87
N GLN A 55 1.17 -6.61 -10.06
CA GLN A 55 0.85 -6.02 -11.36
C GLN A 55 1.94 -5.08 -11.83
N LYS A 56 2.24 -5.15 -13.12
CA LYS A 56 3.11 -4.22 -13.81
C LYS A 56 2.22 -3.14 -14.42
N ILE A 57 2.19 -1.95 -13.81
CA ILE A 57 1.22 -0.90 -14.16
C ILE A 57 1.76 0.01 -15.29
N GLY A 58 3.06 -0.05 -15.60
CA GLY A 58 3.67 0.78 -16.65
C GLY A 58 4.01 2.19 -16.13
N ALA A 59 4.21 3.18 -17.00
CA ALA A 59 4.43 4.57 -16.56
C ALA A 59 3.09 5.17 -16.11
N CYS A 60 2.86 5.28 -14.80
CA CYS A 60 1.62 5.80 -14.22
C CYS A 60 1.92 6.63 -12.97
N ASP A 61 1.13 7.67 -12.69
CA ASP A 61 1.33 8.48 -11.48
C ASP A 61 1.03 7.69 -10.19
N ALA A 62 1.57 8.16 -9.05
CA ALA A 62 1.43 7.60 -7.70
C ALA A 62 0.00 7.06 -7.42
N LEU A 63 -0.97 7.94 -7.62
CA LEU A 63 -2.35 7.78 -7.22
C LEU A 63 -3.13 6.87 -8.19
N HIS A 64 -2.89 7.00 -9.49
CA HIS A 64 -3.52 6.17 -10.50
C HIS A 64 -3.07 4.72 -10.38
N ALA A 65 -1.79 4.45 -10.13
CA ALA A 65 -1.34 3.07 -10.00
C ALA A 65 -1.92 2.41 -8.75
N GLU A 66 -1.94 3.12 -7.61
CA GLU A 66 -2.54 2.62 -6.37
C GLU A 66 -4.05 2.36 -6.54
N THR A 67 -4.78 3.26 -7.22
CA THR A 67 -6.23 3.10 -7.40
C THR A 67 -6.57 2.02 -8.43
N TYR A 68 -5.74 1.86 -9.46
CA TYR A 68 -5.93 0.82 -10.48
C TYR A 68 -5.60 -0.57 -9.94
N ASP A 69 -4.54 -0.71 -9.14
CA ASP A 69 -4.19 -2.01 -8.53
C ASP A 69 -5.32 -2.50 -7.61
N MET A 70 -5.91 -1.61 -6.81
CA MET A 70 -7.11 -1.91 -6.00
C MET A 70 -8.33 -2.35 -6.82
N TYR A 71 -8.49 -1.86 -8.05
CA TYR A 71 -9.59 -2.25 -8.93
C TYR A 71 -9.32 -3.58 -9.64
N ALA A 72 -8.06 -3.86 -9.98
CA ALA A 72 -7.67 -4.99 -10.81
C ALA A 72 -7.26 -6.25 -10.02
N GLY A 73 -6.87 -6.10 -8.74
CA GLY A 73 -6.64 -7.22 -7.81
C GLY A 73 -7.93 -7.92 -7.39
#